data_AF-A0A511MS73-F1
#
_entry.id   AF-A0A511MS73-F1
#
_cell.length_a   1.000
_cell.length_b   1.000
_cell.length_c   1.000
_cell.angle_alpha   90.00
_cell.angle_beta   90.00
_cell.angle_gamma   90.00
#
_symmetry.space_group_name_H-M   'P 1'
#
loop_
_entity.id
_entity.type
_entity.pdbx_description
1 polymer ?
#
loop_
_entity_poly.entity_id
_entity_poly.type
_entity_poly.pdbx_seq_one_letter_code
_entity_poly.pdbx_strand_id
1 'polypeptide(L)'
;MMCRFTWWEDRAGFLSLFDPAESVDEWAGTAIIADVGPGGRRHVYVVARSCTSAAGRLVRAIVHDVTGLEPTPRFDTHAVALRRIPTREGHAVGLTDVASWLVHDWIAIDDTPLYRWRHQDPEIHWEDMESVARCRAALLAGAESIGCTIRVRFSEHDQWATVRAEWTMLSRADRLQAVFDITWISK
;
A
#
# COMPACT_ATOMS: atom_id res chain seq x y z
N MET A 1 1.31 2.22 6.77
CA MET A 1 1.97 3.55 6.98
C MET A 1 1.59 4.62 5.92
N MET A 2 1.22 4.29 4.67
CA MET A 2 0.91 5.27 3.61
C MET A 2 -0.55 5.74 3.51
N CYS A 3 -1.46 5.22 4.34
CA CYS A 3 -2.93 5.39 4.21
C CYS A 3 -3.48 6.82 4.27
N ARG A 4 -2.67 7.80 4.71
CA ARG A 4 -3.07 9.21 4.73
C ARG A 4 -2.61 9.99 3.50
N PHE A 5 -1.69 9.45 2.70
CA PHE A 5 -1.26 10.11 1.48
C PHE A 5 -2.31 9.90 0.39
N THR A 6 -2.91 10.98 -0.08
CA THR A 6 -3.90 10.94 -1.16
C THR A 6 -3.29 11.19 -2.53
N TRP A 7 -2.10 11.76 -2.58
CA TRP A 7 -1.39 12.07 -3.81
C TRP A 7 0.12 12.15 -3.58
N TRP A 8 0.90 11.82 -4.61
CA TRP A 8 2.35 11.91 -4.68
C TRP A 8 2.75 12.46 -6.04
N GLU A 9 3.69 13.38 -6.06
CA GLU A 9 4.49 13.70 -7.24
C GLU A 9 5.33 12.48 -7.58
N ASP A 10 5.35 12.04 -8.84
CA ASP A 10 6.09 10.84 -9.26
C ASP A 10 6.00 9.66 -8.28
N ARG A 11 4.78 9.16 -8.06
CA ARG A 11 4.53 8.01 -7.17
C ARG A 11 5.41 6.80 -7.54
N ALA A 12 5.65 6.59 -8.83
CA ALA A 12 6.46 5.48 -9.31
C ALA A 12 7.92 5.59 -8.81
N GLY A 13 8.52 6.77 -8.91
CA GLY A 13 9.85 7.04 -8.36
C GLY A 13 9.94 6.85 -6.85
N PHE A 14 8.92 7.29 -6.09
CA PHE A 14 8.88 7.04 -4.65
C PHE A 14 8.83 5.53 -4.32
N LEU A 15 8.02 4.77 -5.06
CA LEU A 15 7.91 3.31 -4.88
C LEU A 15 9.20 2.57 -5.24
N SER A 16 10.03 3.09 -6.15
CA SER A 16 11.34 2.50 -6.50
C SER A 16 12.30 2.43 -5.31
N LEU A 17 12.14 3.29 -4.30
CA LEU A 17 12.93 3.20 -3.06
C LEU A 17 12.69 1.91 -2.28
N PHE A 18 11.60 1.19 -2.55
CA PHE A 18 11.24 -0.07 -1.90
C PHE A 18 11.57 -1.30 -2.74
N ASP A 19 11.92 -1.14 -4.02
CA ASP A 19 12.15 -2.26 -4.93
C ASP A 19 13.59 -2.76 -4.88
N PRO A 20 13.88 -3.95 -4.34
CA PRO A 20 15.24 -4.46 -4.20
C PRO A 20 16.02 -4.61 -5.52
N ALA A 21 15.34 -4.62 -6.67
CA ALA A 21 15.99 -4.67 -7.99
C ALA A 21 16.46 -3.28 -8.49
N GLU A 22 15.91 -2.20 -7.95
CA GLU A 22 16.19 -0.82 -8.36
C GLU A 22 17.34 -0.21 -7.54
N SER A 23 18.23 0.53 -8.20
CA SER A 23 19.37 1.22 -7.57
C SER A 23 19.06 2.65 -7.11
N VAL A 24 17.79 3.04 -7.13
CA VAL A 24 17.37 4.38 -6.69
C VAL A 24 17.50 4.47 -5.16
N ASP A 25 18.39 5.33 -4.70
CA ASP A 25 18.62 5.53 -3.28
C ASP A 25 17.90 6.75 -2.71
N GLU A 26 17.48 7.70 -3.55
CA GLU A 26 16.90 8.97 -3.12
C GLU A 26 15.69 9.36 -3.97
N TRP A 27 14.75 10.05 -3.34
CA TRP A 27 13.61 10.65 -4.00
C TRP A 27 13.26 11.96 -3.30
N ALA A 28 12.86 12.97 -4.07
CA ALA A 28 12.36 14.23 -3.55
C ALA A 28 11.17 14.69 -4.39
N GLY A 29 10.14 15.20 -3.73
CA GLY A 29 8.94 15.69 -4.39
C GLY A 29 7.86 16.07 -3.40
N THR A 30 6.70 16.43 -3.93
CA THR A 30 5.55 16.84 -3.13
C THR A 30 4.52 15.73 -2.94
N ALA A 31 3.74 15.83 -1.86
CA ALA A 31 2.66 14.90 -1.58
C ALA A 31 1.48 15.60 -0.88
N ILE A 32 0.30 14.99 -0.92
CA ILE A 32 -0.87 15.47 -0.18
C ILE A 32 -1.23 14.47 0.92
N ILE A 33 -1.36 14.95 2.14
CA ILE A 33 -1.81 14.18 3.29
C ILE A 33 -3.25 14.60 3.65
N ALA A 34 -4.17 13.63 3.74
CA ALA A 34 -5.49 13.85 4.32
C ALA A 34 -5.37 14.05 5.84
N ASP A 35 -5.84 15.20 6.34
CA ASP A 35 -5.95 15.48 7.77
C ASP A 35 -7.36 15.12 8.28
N VAL A 36 -7.48 14.76 9.57
CA VAL A 36 -8.74 14.41 10.24
C VAL A 36 -9.41 15.66 10.84
N GLY A 37 -8.70 16.80 10.89
CA GLY A 37 -9.21 18.07 11.45
C GLY A 37 -9.81 19.05 10.43
N PRO A 38 -10.30 20.22 10.90
CA PRO A 38 -11.03 21.21 10.07
C PRO A 38 -10.20 21.91 8.97
N GLY A 39 -8.93 21.56 8.82
CA GLY A 39 -7.96 22.19 7.91
C GLY A 39 -7.68 21.41 6.62
N GLY A 40 -8.64 20.59 6.17
CA GLY A 40 -8.74 20.03 4.81
C GLY A 40 -7.45 19.91 3.99
N ARG A 41 -6.73 18.81 4.17
CA ARG A 41 -5.53 18.38 3.41
C ARG A 41 -4.28 19.27 3.59
N ARG A 42 -3.13 18.62 3.78
CA ARG A 42 -1.82 19.29 3.85
C ARG A 42 -1.00 19.01 2.60
N HIS A 43 -0.46 20.05 1.99
CA HIS A 43 0.54 19.93 0.93
C HIS A 43 1.92 19.87 1.60
N VAL A 44 2.68 18.81 1.34
CA VAL A 44 3.97 18.59 1.98
C VAL A 44 5.06 18.36 0.94
N TYR A 45 6.26 18.86 1.22
CA TYR A 45 7.48 18.49 0.52
C TYR A 45 8.16 17.35 1.28
N VAL A 46 8.57 16.32 0.56
CA VAL A 46 9.11 15.09 1.11
C VAL A 46 10.45 14.80 0.44
N VAL A 47 11.47 14.55 1.27
CA VAL A 47 12.77 14.03 0.82
C VAL A 47 12.96 12.68 1.48
N ALA A 48 13.11 11.63 0.67
CA ALA A 48 13.22 10.26 1.11
C ALA A 48 14.51 9.61 0.63
N ARG A 49 15.05 8.70 1.43
CA ARG A 49 16.24 7.93 1.11
C ARG A 49 16.05 6.46 1.52
N SER A 50 16.41 5.56 0.62
CA SER A 50 16.60 4.13 0.91
C SER A 50 17.88 3.93 1.71
N CYS A 51 17.77 3.20 2.80
CA CYS A 51 18.85 2.83 3.70
C CYS A 51 18.87 1.30 3.83
N THR A 52 20.05 0.70 3.93
CA THR A 52 20.20 -0.70 4.32
C THR A 52 20.38 -0.80 5.83
N SER A 53 19.70 -1.75 6.45
CA SER A 53 19.81 -2.08 7.87
C SER A 53 20.00 -3.58 8.05
N ALA A 54 20.35 -4.02 9.27
CA ALA A 54 20.43 -5.45 9.58
C ALA A 54 19.09 -6.20 9.37
N ALA A 55 17.96 -5.48 9.41
CA ALA A 55 16.62 -6.02 9.18
C ALA A 55 16.17 -5.92 7.70
N GLY A 56 17.02 -5.43 6.79
CA GLY A 56 16.72 -5.25 5.38
C GLY A 56 16.67 -3.79 4.93
N ARG A 57 16.09 -3.55 3.75
CA ARG A 57 15.93 -2.22 3.15
C ARG A 57 14.86 -1.43 3.88
N LEU A 58 15.17 -0.18 4.23
CA LEU A 58 14.30 0.71 4.97
C LEU A 58 14.32 2.10 4.32
N VAL A 59 13.15 2.72 4.15
CA VAL A 59 13.06 4.09 3.62
C VAL A 59 12.88 5.07 4.78
N ARG A 60 13.74 6.10 4.83
CA ARG A 60 13.62 7.23 5.76
C ARG A 60 13.23 8.48 4.99
N ALA A 61 12.36 9.30 5.58
CA ALA A 61 11.95 10.54 4.95
C ALA A 61 11.89 11.71 5.95
N ILE A 62 12.19 12.90 5.45
CA ILE A 62 11.92 14.19 6.11
C ILE A 62 10.73 14.81 5.38
N VAL A 63 9.77 15.32 6.14
CA VAL A 63 8.53 15.91 5.63
C VAL A 63 8.41 17.35 6.12
N HIS A 64 8.18 18.28 5.20
CA HIS A 64 7.97 19.71 5.49
C HIS A 64 6.59 20.15 4.98
N ASP A 65 5.84 20.89 5.79
CA ASP A 65 4.52 21.42 5.41
C ASP A 65 4.68 22.68 4.56
N VAL A 66 4.12 22.65 3.35
CA VAL A 66 4.16 23.73 2.35
C VAL A 66 2.76 24.22 1.96
N THR A 67 1.73 23.89 2.76
CA THR A 67 0.30 24.17 2.45
C THR A 67 0.01 25.64 2.16
N GLY A 68 0.71 26.57 2.81
CA GLY A 68 0.56 28.01 2.58
C GLY A 68 1.60 28.62 1.61
N LEU A 69 2.54 27.81 1.12
CA LEU A 69 3.66 28.26 0.28
C LEU A 69 3.40 27.95 -1.20
N GLU A 70 2.73 26.85 -1.49
CA GLU A 70 2.48 26.37 -2.85
C GLU A 70 1.01 25.98 -3.06
N PRO A 71 0.46 26.21 -4.27
CA PRO A 71 -0.90 25.80 -4.58
C PRO A 71 -1.04 24.28 -4.46
N THR A 72 -2.14 23.83 -3.85
CA THR A 72 -2.40 22.39 -3.72
C THR A 72 -2.60 21.75 -5.11
N PRO A 73 -1.97 20.60 -5.40
CA PRO A 73 -2.17 19.87 -6.64
C PRO A 73 -3.66 19.54 -6.91
N ARG A 74 -4.00 19.42 -8.19
CA ARG A 74 -5.39 19.25 -8.65
C ARG A 74 -6.04 18.02 -8.03
N PHE A 75 -7.28 18.20 -7.58
CA PHE A 75 -8.09 17.15 -6.97
C PHE A 75 -8.53 16.09 -8.00
N ASP A 76 -8.22 14.83 -7.74
CA ASP A 76 -8.73 13.70 -8.52
C ASP A 76 -10.12 13.29 -8.03
N THR A 77 -11.15 13.74 -8.76
CA THR A 77 -12.55 13.42 -8.48
C THR A 77 -12.88 11.94 -8.66
N HIS A 78 -12.18 11.24 -9.57
CA HIS A 78 -12.42 9.82 -9.82
C HIS A 78 -11.90 8.98 -8.65
N ALA A 79 -10.69 9.26 -8.17
CA ALA A 79 -10.14 8.59 -6.99
C ALA A 79 -11.02 8.78 -5.75
N VAL A 80 -11.58 9.98 -5.54
CA VAL A 80 -12.50 10.23 -4.42
C VAL A 80 -13.83 9.52 -4.60
N ALA A 81 -14.38 9.47 -5.81
CA ALA A 81 -15.61 8.74 -6.09
C ALA A 81 -15.45 7.23 -5.83
N LEU A 82 -14.33 6.63 -6.27
CA LEU A 82 -14.02 5.23 -6.04
C LEU A 82 -13.98 4.87 -4.54
N ARG A 83 -13.38 5.74 -3.71
CA ARG A 83 -13.31 5.55 -2.25
C ARG A 83 -14.66 5.67 -1.53
N ARG A 84 -15.72 6.13 -2.22
CA ARG A 84 -17.09 6.18 -1.69
C ARG A 84 -17.92 4.95 -2.04
N ILE A 85 -17.39 4.04 -2.86
CA ILE A 85 -18.09 2.81 -3.21
C ILE A 85 -18.12 1.92 -1.97
N PRO A 86 -19.31 1.47 -1.51
CA PRO A 86 -19.41 0.58 -0.36
C PRO A 86 -18.63 -0.70 -0.57
N THR A 87 -17.93 -1.13 0.47
CA THR A 87 -17.20 -2.40 0.50
C THR A 87 -18.04 -3.42 1.26
N ARG A 88 -17.91 -4.72 0.94
CA ARG A 88 -18.59 -5.77 1.71
C ARG A 88 -17.99 -5.86 3.11
N GLU A 89 -18.75 -6.37 4.06
CA GLU A 89 -18.23 -6.63 5.41
C GLU A 89 -17.07 -7.63 5.34
N GLY A 90 -16.01 -7.38 6.13
CA GLY A 90 -14.83 -8.24 6.17
C GLY A 90 -14.00 -8.23 4.88
N HIS A 91 -14.20 -7.23 4.01
CA HIS A 91 -13.52 -7.08 2.74
C HIS A 91 -12.69 -5.79 2.70
N ALA A 92 -11.56 -5.84 2.00
CA ALA A 92 -10.75 -4.67 1.71
C ALA A 92 -10.11 -4.77 0.33
N VAL A 93 -9.92 -3.60 -0.28
CA VAL A 93 -9.33 -3.46 -1.61
C VAL A 93 -8.25 -2.40 -1.57
N GLY A 94 -7.05 -2.76 -2.01
CA GLY A 94 -5.90 -1.87 -2.13
C GLY A 94 -5.19 -2.00 -3.46
N LEU A 95 -4.14 -1.21 -3.63
CA LEU A 95 -3.22 -1.28 -4.74
C LEU A 95 -1.88 -1.79 -4.24
N THR A 96 -1.40 -2.85 -4.87
CA THR A 96 -0.09 -3.44 -4.63
C THR A 96 0.86 -3.08 -5.75
N ASP A 97 2.03 -2.61 -5.38
CA ASP A 97 3.18 -2.60 -6.26
C ASP A 97 3.79 -4.00 -6.32
N VAL A 98 3.73 -4.67 -7.48
CA VAL A 98 4.15 -6.09 -7.59
C VAL A 98 5.66 -6.25 -7.39
N ALA A 99 6.44 -5.23 -7.78
CA ALA A 99 7.88 -5.25 -7.69
C ALA A 99 8.39 -5.17 -6.25
N SER A 100 7.90 -4.24 -5.43
CA SER A 100 8.22 -4.17 -3.99
C SER A 100 7.33 -5.05 -3.10
N TRP A 101 6.23 -5.58 -3.64
CA TRP A 101 5.16 -6.27 -2.92
C TRP A 101 4.44 -5.40 -1.86
N LEU A 102 4.53 -4.07 -2.01
CA LEU A 102 3.96 -3.11 -1.06
C LEU A 102 2.52 -2.76 -1.43
N VAL A 103 1.60 -2.89 -0.46
CA VAL A 103 0.27 -2.27 -0.55
C VAL A 103 0.41 -0.79 -0.22
N HIS A 104 0.36 0.07 -1.24
CA HIS A 104 0.66 1.51 -1.11
C HIS A 104 -0.57 2.41 -1.00
N ASP A 105 -1.73 1.93 -1.47
CA ASP A 105 -3.01 2.65 -1.36
C ASP A 105 -4.14 1.70 -0.99
N TRP A 106 -5.04 2.14 -0.11
CA TRP A 106 -6.25 1.40 0.25
C TRP A 106 -7.45 2.14 -0.33
N ILE A 107 -8.08 1.54 -1.34
CA ILE A 107 -9.28 2.08 -2.00
C ILE A 107 -10.49 1.94 -1.06
N ALA A 108 -10.58 0.78 -0.42
CA ALA A 108 -11.71 0.35 0.37
C ALA A 108 -11.18 -0.48 1.54
N ILE A 109 -11.56 -0.14 2.77
CA ILE A 109 -11.34 -1.01 3.93
C ILE A 109 -12.54 -0.86 4.83
N ASP A 110 -13.09 -1.98 5.23
CA ASP A 110 -14.14 -2.01 6.23
C ASP A 110 -13.55 -1.73 7.64
N ASP A 111 -14.39 -1.25 8.57
CA ASP A 111 -14.02 -0.93 9.95
C ASP A 111 -13.85 -2.18 10.84
N THR A 112 -13.72 -3.35 10.21
CA THR A 112 -13.38 -4.64 10.80
C THR A 112 -11.91 -4.71 11.23
N PRO A 113 -11.40 -5.84 11.78
CA PRO A 113 -9.97 -5.96 12.07
C PRO A 113 -9.05 -5.67 10.87
N LEU A 114 -9.55 -5.74 9.62
CA LEU A 114 -8.80 -5.28 8.44
C LEU A 114 -8.38 -3.81 8.53
N TYR A 115 -9.16 -2.95 9.18
CA TYR A 115 -8.81 -1.54 9.36
C TYR A 115 -7.39 -1.35 9.93
N ARG A 116 -6.93 -2.28 10.78
CA ARG A 116 -5.57 -2.27 11.34
C ARG A 116 -4.49 -2.29 10.27
N TRP A 117 -4.74 -2.92 9.11
CA TRP A 117 -3.81 -3.01 7.98
C TRP A 117 -3.48 -1.65 7.35
N ARG A 118 -4.30 -0.62 7.58
CA ARG A 118 -3.92 0.75 7.17
C ARG A 118 -2.70 1.26 7.92
N HIS A 119 -2.52 0.80 9.15
CA HIS A 119 -1.58 1.37 10.11
C HIS A 119 -0.50 0.40 10.56
N GLN A 120 -0.74 -0.90 10.40
CA GLN A 120 0.11 -1.98 10.87
C GLN A 120 0.28 -3.01 9.74
N ASP A 121 1.49 -3.52 9.59
CA ASP A 121 1.74 -4.65 8.70
C ASP A 121 1.44 -5.92 9.49
N PRO A 122 0.54 -6.80 9.02
CA PRO A 122 0.27 -8.04 9.71
C PRO A 122 1.45 -8.99 9.58
N GLU A 123 1.65 -9.80 10.61
CA GLU A 123 2.47 -10.99 10.50
C GLU A 123 1.71 -12.04 9.68
N ILE A 124 2.40 -12.67 8.73
CA ILE A 124 1.90 -13.79 7.94
C ILE A 124 2.48 -15.06 8.54
N HIS A 125 1.64 -16.08 8.73
CA HIS A 125 2.10 -17.36 9.27
C HIS A 125 3.19 -17.97 8.39
N TRP A 126 4.27 -18.46 8.98
CA TRP A 126 5.48 -18.89 8.27
C TRP A 126 5.21 -19.97 7.20
N GLU A 127 4.27 -20.89 7.45
CA GLU A 127 3.85 -21.92 6.48
C GLU A 127 3.18 -21.34 5.22
N ASP A 128 2.61 -20.13 5.32
CA ASP A 128 1.86 -19.50 4.23
C ASP A 128 2.76 -18.58 3.39
N MET A 129 3.97 -18.28 3.86
CA MET A 129 4.93 -17.38 3.18
C MET A 129 5.30 -17.86 1.78
N GLU A 130 5.43 -19.18 1.59
CA GLU A 130 5.73 -19.76 0.28
C GLU A 130 4.56 -19.52 -0.72
N SER A 131 3.32 -19.63 -0.26
CA SER A 131 2.13 -19.36 -1.08
C SER A 131 2.08 -17.90 -1.54
N VAL A 132 2.41 -16.96 -0.65
CA VAL A 132 2.51 -15.53 -1.00
C VAL A 132 3.61 -15.28 -2.02
N ALA A 133 4.80 -15.87 -1.80
CA ALA A 133 5.92 -15.75 -2.73
C ALA A 133 5.59 -16.32 -4.12
N ARG A 134 4.87 -17.45 -4.19
CA ARG A 134 4.38 -18.03 -5.46
C ARG A 134 3.40 -17.09 -6.17
N CYS A 135 2.49 -16.45 -5.44
CA CYS A 135 1.57 -15.47 -6.03
C CYS A 135 2.34 -14.30 -6.67
N ARG A 136 3.32 -13.75 -5.96
CA ARG A 136 4.18 -12.69 -6.51
C ARG A 136 4.92 -13.14 -7.76
N ALA A 137 5.57 -14.31 -7.70
CA ALA A 137 6.29 -14.87 -8.84
C ALA A 137 5.39 -15.08 -10.06
N ALA A 138 4.14 -15.54 -9.87
CA ALA A 138 3.18 -15.73 -10.95
C ALA A 138 2.81 -14.40 -11.64
N LEU A 139 2.56 -13.32 -10.89
CA LEU A 139 2.24 -12.01 -11.47
C LEU A 139 3.42 -11.42 -12.24
N LEU A 140 4.63 -11.54 -11.68
CA LEU A 140 5.89 -11.16 -12.34
C LEU A 140 6.10 -11.95 -13.64
N ALA A 141 5.71 -13.23 -13.66
CA ALA A 141 5.78 -14.10 -14.84
C ALA A 141 4.67 -13.88 -15.87
N GLY A 142 3.71 -12.98 -15.62
CA GLY A 142 2.67 -12.61 -16.58
C GLY A 142 1.26 -13.12 -16.26
N ALA A 143 0.99 -13.65 -15.06
CA ALA A 143 -0.37 -13.97 -14.66
C ALA A 143 -1.22 -12.69 -14.55
N GLU A 144 -2.46 -12.74 -15.02
CA GLU A 144 -3.42 -11.62 -14.94
C GLU A 144 -4.17 -11.59 -13.59
N SER A 145 -4.33 -12.75 -12.94
CA SER A 145 -4.90 -12.86 -11.61
C SER A 145 -4.36 -14.08 -10.88
N ILE A 146 -4.19 -13.96 -9.57
CA ILE A 146 -3.76 -15.07 -8.69
C ILE A 146 -4.27 -14.82 -7.26
N GLY A 147 -4.42 -15.88 -6.48
CA GLY A 147 -4.77 -15.74 -5.07
C GLY A 147 -4.30 -16.89 -4.22
N CYS A 148 -4.27 -16.65 -2.91
CA CYS A 148 -3.99 -17.67 -1.90
C CYS A 148 -4.81 -17.42 -0.64
N THR A 149 -4.92 -18.45 0.19
CA THR A 149 -5.44 -18.33 1.55
C THR A 149 -4.27 -18.30 2.51
N ILE A 150 -4.25 -17.33 3.42
CA ILE A 150 -3.17 -17.12 4.37
C ILE A 150 -3.72 -16.87 5.77
N ARG A 151 -2.90 -17.17 6.78
CA ARG A 151 -3.15 -16.80 8.16
C ARG A 151 -2.38 -15.52 8.50
N VAL A 152 -3.09 -14.55 9.07
CA VAL A 152 -2.53 -13.26 9.49
C VAL A 152 -2.81 -12.99 10.97
N ARG A 153 -1.97 -12.18 11.62
CA ARG A 153 -2.22 -11.57 12.93
C ARG A 153 -1.56 -10.20 13.01
N PHE A 154 -2.08 -9.30 13.83
CA PHE A 154 -1.52 -7.94 13.98
C PHE A 154 -0.67 -7.77 15.24
N SER A 155 -0.73 -8.72 16.16
CA SER A 155 0.06 -8.76 17.39
C SER A 155 0.38 -10.21 17.74
N GLU A 156 1.47 -10.45 18.46
CA GLU A 156 1.81 -11.78 18.99
C GLU A 156 0.72 -12.37 19.90
N HIS A 157 -0.10 -11.51 20.51
CA HIS A 157 -1.21 -11.88 21.37
C HIS A 157 -2.53 -12.14 20.60
N ASP A 158 -2.61 -11.74 19.33
CA ASP A 158 -3.79 -11.99 18.52
C ASP A 158 -3.82 -13.45 18.05
N GLN A 159 -5.03 -14.02 17.93
CA GLN A 159 -5.20 -15.31 17.30
C GLN A 159 -4.96 -15.20 15.78
N TRP A 160 -4.42 -16.26 15.20
CA TRP A 160 -4.30 -16.38 13.76
C TRP A 160 -5.66 -16.38 13.09
N ALA A 161 -5.77 -15.56 12.07
CA ALA A 161 -6.97 -15.31 11.31
C ALA A 161 -6.80 -15.70 9.86
N THR A 162 -7.76 -16.43 9.30
CA THR A 162 -7.69 -16.85 7.91
C THR A 162 -8.31 -15.80 6.99
N VAL A 163 -7.57 -15.41 5.96
CA VAL A 163 -7.99 -14.46 4.93
C VAL A 163 -7.73 -15.05 3.55
N ARG A 164 -8.60 -14.74 2.59
CA ARG A 164 -8.37 -14.96 1.16
C ARG A 164 -7.80 -13.70 0.57
N ALA A 165 -6.62 -13.82 -0.02
CA ALA A 165 -5.89 -12.75 -0.68
C ALA A 165 -5.87 -13.01 -2.18
N GLU A 166 -6.32 -12.04 -2.98
CA GLU A 166 -6.32 -12.10 -4.44
C GLU A 166 -5.67 -10.86 -5.02
N TRP A 167 -4.91 -11.05 -6.09
CA TRP A 167 -4.27 -9.98 -6.84
C TRP A 167 -4.72 -10.07 -8.29
N THR A 168 -5.17 -8.97 -8.84
CA THR A 168 -5.54 -8.84 -10.25
C THR A 168 -4.73 -7.72 -10.87
N MET A 169 -4.06 -8.00 -11.99
CA MET A 169 -3.22 -7.03 -12.66
C MET A 169 -4.04 -5.83 -13.13
N LEU A 170 -3.55 -4.64 -12.80
CA LEU A 170 -4.14 -3.37 -13.18
C LEU A 170 -3.36 -2.71 -14.32
N SER A 171 -2.03 -2.71 -14.23
CA SER A 171 -1.16 -2.09 -15.24
C SER A 171 0.18 -2.81 -15.33
N ARG A 172 0.70 -2.88 -16.56
CA ARG A 172 2.04 -3.37 -16.89
C ARG A 172 2.95 -2.34 -17.58
N ALA A 173 2.43 -1.16 -17.89
CA ALA A 173 3.09 -0.23 -18.83
C ALA A 173 4.35 0.43 -18.25
N ASP A 174 4.25 1.01 -17.05
CA ASP A 174 5.37 1.74 -16.42
C ASP A 174 5.92 0.99 -15.20
N ARG A 175 5.00 0.60 -14.31
CA ARG A 175 5.29 -0.16 -13.09
C ARG A 175 4.20 -1.18 -12.89
N LEU A 176 4.56 -2.41 -12.53
CA LEU A 176 3.60 -3.48 -12.35
C LEU A 176 2.71 -3.20 -11.13
N GLN A 177 1.43 -2.94 -11.39
CA GLN A 177 0.44 -2.63 -10.36
C GLN A 177 -0.67 -3.68 -10.39
N ALA A 178 -1.08 -4.13 -9.21
CA ALA A 178 -2.19 -5.05 -9.05
C ALA A 178 -3.21 -4.50 -8.06
N VAL A 179 -4.49 -4.71 -8.35
CA VAL A 179 -5.56 -4.61 -7.35
C VAL A 179 -5.38 -5.76 -6.38
N PHE A 180 -5.24 -5.45 -5.10
CA PHE A 180 -5.20 -6.39 -4.01
C PHE A 180 -6.55 -6.44 -3.32
N ASP A 181 -7.20 -7.59 -3.42
CA ASP A 181 -8.48 -7.89 -2.80
C ASP A 181 -8.23 -8.83 -1.63
N ILE A 182 -8.78 -8.50 -0.47
CA ILE A 182 -8.69 -9.36 0.70
C ILE A 182 -10.03 -9.51 1.39
N THR A 183 -10.39 -10.76 1.68
CA THR A 183 -11.63 -11.12 2.34
C THR A 183 -11.34 -11.99 3.57
N TRP A 184 -11.93 -11.65 4.72
CA TRP A 184 -11.94 -12.53 5.88
C TRP A 184 -12.74 -13.79 5.59
N ILE A 185 -12.12 -14.94 5.85
CA ILE A 185 -12.83 -16.21 5.85
C ILE A 185 -13.25 -16.42 7.31
N SER A 186 -14.47 -15.99 7.65
CA SER A 186 -15.03 -16.25 8.98
C SER A 186 -15.03 -17.76 9.27
N LYS A 187 -14.70 -18.14 10.51
CA LYS A 187 -15.09 -19.43 11.06
C LYS A 187 -16.57 -19.44 11.40
#